data_AF-A0A1C5BZV7-F1
#
_entry.id   AF-A0A1C5BZV7-F1
#
_cell.length_a   1.000
_cell.length_b   1.000
_cell.length_c   1.000
_cell.angle_alpha   90.00
_cell.angle_beta   90.00
_cell.angle_gamma   90.00
#
_symmetry.space_group_name_H-M   'P 1'
#
loop_
_entity.id
_entity.type
_entity.pdbx_description
1 polymer ?
#
loop_
_entity_poly.entity_id
_entity_poly.type
_entity_poly.pdbx_seq_one_letter_code
_entity_poly.pdbx_strand_id
1 'polypeptide(L)'
;AEPRDLAELLRLVHALPAAPFALPPRELLGGVERWLRLAGEAIDPEDAAYLRARRDGFAAAAAALSPRLTPGPIHGDALPRNVHIGPKGPVLVDLETFSADLREHDLVVMALSRDRYGLPAEAYDAFTETYGWDVREWEGCSVLRGARETASCAWVSQHAPSNPKALAEFRRRVASLRDGDESVRWYPF
;
A
#
# COMPACT_ATOMS: atom_id res chain seq x y z
N ALA A 1 -4.43 -6.13 -16.69
CA ALA A 1 -5.66 -5.64 -16.05
C ALA A 1 -5.54 -4.14 -15.86
N GLU A 2 -6.66 -3.45 -15.96
CA GLU A 2 -6.77 -2.01 -15.70
C GLU A 2 -7.28 -1.75 -14.27
N PRO A 3 -7.14 -0.53 -13.73
CA PRO A 3 -7.71 -0.16 -12.43
C PRO A 3 -9.20 -0.50 -12.28
N ARG A 4 -10.01 -0.31 -13.33
CA ARG A 4 -11.43 -0.69 -13.33
C ARG A 4 -11.66 -2.18 -13.02
N ASP A 5 -10.85 -3.08 -13.59
CA ASP A 5 -10.98 -4.52 -13.35
C ASP A 5 -10.72 -4.86 -11.88
N LEU A 6 -9.74 -4.19 -11.27
CA LEU A 6 -9.45 -4.32 -9.85
C LEU A 6 -10.61 -3.80 -9.00
N ALA A 7 -11.19 -2.64 -9.34
CA ALA A 7 -12.31 -2.07 -8.61
C ALA A 7 -13.53 -2.99 -8.59
N GLU A 8 -13.86 -3.61 -9.73
CA GLU A 8 -14.95 -4.60 -9.83
C GLU A 8 -14.71 -5.78 -8.88
N LEU A 9 -13.49 -6.33 -8.88
CA LEU A 9 -13.12 -7.45 -8.01
C LEU A 9 -13.12 -7.05 -6.52
N LEU A 10 -12.63 -5.87 -6.17
CA LEU A 10 -12.64 -5.39 -4.79
C LEU A 10 -14.05 -5.20 -4.26
N ARG A 11 -15.02 -4.78 -5.09
CA ARG A 11 -16.43 -4.73 -4.68
C ARG A 11 -16.94 -6.12 -4.32
N LEU A 12 -16.55 -7.15 -5.06
CA LEU A 12 -16.93 -8.53 -4.75
C LEU A 12 -16.28 -8.99 -3.44
N VAL A 13 -14.98 -8.77 -3.27
CA VAL A 13 -14.26 -9.11 -2.02
C VAL A 13 -14.87 -8.39 -0.83
N HIS A 14 -15.09 -7.09 -0.92
CA HIS A 14 -15.66 -6.28 0.16
C HIS A 14 -17.15 -6.56 0.41
N ALA A 15 -17.85 -7.24 -0.51
CA ALA A 15 -19.21 -7.71 -0.26
C ALA A 15 -19.28 -9.10 0.40
N LEU A 16 -18.15 -9.82 0.49
CA LEU A 16 -18.12 -11.12 1.15
C LEU A 16 -18.53 -10.98 2.64
N PRO A 17 -19.29 -11.96 3.17
CA PRO A 17 -19.56 -12.02 4.59
C PRO A 17 -18.27 -12.28 5.37
N ALA A 18 -18.33 -12.12 6.69
CA ALA A 18 -17.24 -12.56 7.56
C ALA A 18 -16.92 -14.05 7.28
N ALA A 19 -15.64 -14.37 7.18
CA ALA A 19 -15.21 -15.75 6.97
C ALA A 19 -15.66 -16.63 8.14
N PRO A 20 -16.03 -17.90 7.89
CA PRO A 20 -16.37 -18.85 8.96
C PRO A 20 -15.15 -19.31 9.79
N PHE A 21 -13.99 -18.71 9.55
CA PHE A 21 -12.73 -18.91 10.25
C PHE A 21 -12.05 -17.56 10.48
N ALA A 22 -11.14 -17.50 11.45
CA ALA A 22 -10.41 -16.27 11.74
C ALA A 22 -9.44 -15.97 10.59
N LEU A 23 -9.60 -14.78 10.00
CA LEU A 23 -8.59 -14.18 9.12
C LEU A 23 -7.63 -13.35 9.97
N PRO A 24 -6.34 -13.27 9.60
CA PRO A 24 -5.39 -12.41 10.29
C PRO A 24 -5.74 -10.92 10.09
N PRO A 25 -5.30 -10.03 11.00
CA PRO A 25 -5.35 -8.59 10.76
C PRO A 25 -4.32 -8.16 9.71
N ARG A 26 -4.41 -6.92 9.22
CA ARG A 26 -3.48 -6.40 8.22
C ARG A 26 -2.17 -5.95 8.86
N GLU A 27 -1.14 -6.78 8.71
CA GLU A 27 0.23 -6.48 9.19
C GLU A 27 1.04 -5.62 8.20
N LEU A 28 0.56 -4.42 7.84
CA LEU A 28 1.20 -3.57 6.81
C LEU A 28 2.62 -3.15 7.18
N LEU A 29 2.82 -2.84 8.45
CA LEU A 29 4.08 -2.30 8.98
C LEU A 29 4.97 -3.37 9.61
N GLY A 30 4.49 -4.61 9.75
CA GLY A 30 5.21 -5.69 10.43
C GLY A 30 6.54 -6.08 9.78
N GLY A 31 6.69 -5.86 8.47
CA GLY A 31 7.92 -6.16 7.73
C GLY A 31 9.05 -5.13 7.88
N VAL A 32 8.74 -3.89 8.33
CA VAL A 32 9.67 -2.75 8.28
C VAL A 32 11.01 -3.05 8.95
N GLU A 33 10.97 -3.55 10.18
CA GLU A 33 12.18 -3.80 10.96
C GLU A 33 13.04 -4.92 10.34
N ARG A 34 12.42 -5.96 9.78
CA ARG A 34 13.15 -7.03 9.07
C ARG A 34 13.87 -6.48 7.85
N TRP A 35 13.21 -5.68 7.02
CA TRP A 35 13.78 -5.16 5.79
C TRP A 35 14.91 -4.15 6.03
N LEU A 36 14.79 -3.31 7.05
CA LEU A 36 15.87 -2.41 7.47
C LEU A 36 17.09 -3.18 7.96
N ARG A 37 16.92 -4.28 8.71
CA ARG A 37 18.06 -5.13 9.11
C ARG A 37 18.75 -5.80 7.93
N LEU A 38 17.99 -6.23 6.93
CA LEU A 38 18.57 -6.82 5.71
C LEU A 38 19.40 -5.81 4.90
N ALA A 39 19.01 -4.54 4.92
CA ALA A 39 19.77 -3.46 4.31
C ALA A 39 21.13 -3.23 5.00
N GLY A 40 21.19 -3.40 6.32
CA GLY A 40 22.42 -3.30 7.11
C GLY A 40 23.16 -1.98 6.86
N GLU A 41 24.47 -2.07 6.65
CA GLU A 41 25.36 -0.92 6.42
C GLU A 41 25.19 -0.27 5.04
N ALA A 42 24.36 -0.83 4.14
CA ALA A 42 24.12 -0.23 2.83
C ALA A 42 23.28 1.05 2.88
N ILE A 43 22.57 1.29 3.98
CA ILE A 43 21.73 2.48 4.20
C ILE A 43 22.22 3.29 5.41
N ASP A 44 21.89 4.58 5.41
CA ASP A 44 22.22 5.46 6.53
C ASP A 44 21.44 5.05 7.80
N PRO A 45 22.10 4.87 8.97
CA PRO A 45 21.43 4.61 10.22
C PRO A 45 20.34 5.63 10.58
N GLU A 46 20.50 6.90 10.21
CA GLU A 46 19.51 7.96 10.45
C GLU A 46 18.24 7.77 9.60
N ASP A 47 18.38 7.26 8.38
CA ASP A 47 17.24 6.93 7.51
C ASP A 47 16.48 5.72 8.03
N ALA A 48 17.20 4.71 8.54
CA ALA A 48 16.58 3.58 9.21
C ALA A 48 15.84 4.01 10.49
N ALA A 49 16.44 4.89 11.31
CA ALA A 49 15.80 5.43 12.50
C ALA A 49 14.55 6.25 12.16
N TYR A 50 14.61 7.07 11.12
CA TYR A 50 13.47 7.84 10.62
C TYR A 50 12.29 6.93 10.21
N LEU A 51 12.55 5.86 9.45
CA LEU A 51 11.49 4.93 9.04
C LEU A 51 10.90 4.15 10.21
N ARG A 52 11.68 3.83 11.26
CA ARG A 52 11.15 3.24 12.51
C ARG A 52 10.22 4.21 13.24
N ALA A 53 10.62 5.46 13.39
CA ALA A 53 9.78 6.48 14.03
C ALA A 53 8.47 6.69 13.26
N ARG A 54 8.53 6.76 11.92
CA ARG A 54 7.32 6.81 11.08
C ARG A 54 6.45 5.58 11.26
N ARG A 55 7.03 4.38 11.25
CA ARG A 55 6.31 3.12 11.47
C ARG A 55 5.52 3.18 12.78
N ASP A 56 6.15 3.57 13.87
CA ASP A 56 5.51 3.63 15.19
C ASP A 56 4.39 4.67 15.23
N GLY A 57 4.62 5.86 14.65
CA GLY A 57 3.60 6.90 14.52
C GLY A 57 2.39 6.45 13.70
N PHE A 58 2.61 5.86 12.52
CA PHE A 58 1.51 5.38 11.66
C PHE A 58 0.81 4.15 12.21
N ALA A 59 1.50 3.25 12.93
CA ALA A 59 0.84 2.13 13.60
C ALA A 59 -0.15 2.64 14.67
N ALA A 60 0.27 3.60 15.51
CA ALA A 60 -0.60 4.22 16.49
C ALA A 60 -1.76 4.99 15.84
N ALA A 61 -1.48 5.78 14.81
CA ALA A 61 -2.50 6.55 14.10
C ALA A 61 -3.52 5.65 13.37
N ALA A 62 -3.07 4.57 12.72
CA ALA A 62 -3.94 3.63 12.02
C ALA A 62 -4.91 2.93 12.99
N ALA A 63 -4.43 2.54 14.17
CA ALA A 63 -5.26 1.93 15.20
C ALA A 63 -6.36 2.86 15.75
N ALA A 64 -6.21 4.17 15.60
CA ALA A 64 -7.18 5.18 16.04
C ALA A 64 -8.19 5.59 14.97
N LEU A 65 -8.08 5.04 13.74
CA LEU A 65 -8.95 5.42 12.64
C LEU A 65 -10.39 4.97 12.88
N SER A 66 -11.33 5.89 12.62
CA SER A 66 -12.75 5.54 12.49
C SER A 66 -13.02 5.15 11.04
N PRO A 67 -13.43 3.89 10.79
CA PRO A 67 -13.62 3.41 9.43
C PRO A 67 -14.82 4.06 8.75
N ARG A 68 -14.71 4.29 7.44
CA ARG A 68 -15.84 4.75 6.60
C ARG A 68 -16.67 3.58 6.10
N LEU A 69 -15.99 2.47 5.79
CA LEU A 69 -16.58 1.21 5.36
C LEU A 69 -16.65 0.25 6.54
N THR A 70 -17.67 -0.62 6.59
CA THR A 70 -17.68 -1.70 7.57
C THR A 70 -16.42 -2.55 7.41
N PRO A 71 -15.60 -2.74 8.47
CA PRO A 71 -14.42 -3.61 8.40
C PRO A 71 -14.80 -5.02 7.95
N GLY A 72 -13.90 -5.68 7.24
CA GLY A 72 -14.18 -6.99 6.66
C GLY A 72 -13.04 -7.51 5.80
N PRO A 73 -13.32 -8.50 4.93
CA PRO A 73 -12.28 -9.10 4.10
C PRO A 73 -11.65 -8.07 3.16
N ILE A 74 -10.32 -8.14 3.07
CA ILE A 74 -9.47 -7.35 2.17
C ILE A 74 -8.43 -8.25 1.52
N HIS A 75 -7.98 -7.85 0.33
CA HIS A 75 -6.87 -8.49 -0.37
C HIS A 75 -5.53 -8.22 0.33
N GLY A 76 -5.28 -6.99 0.78
CA GLY A 76 -4.05 -6.59 1.50
C GLY A 76 -2.94 -6.04 0.60
N ASP A 77 -2.88 -6.50 -0.66
CA ASP A 77 -2.00 -6.00 -1.73
C ASP A 77 -2.75 -5.77 -3.07
N ALA A 78 -3.88 -5.05 -3.01
CA ALA A 78 -4.76 -4.84 -4.15
C ALA A 78 -4.14 -3.94 -5.25
N LEU A 79 -3.41 -4.54 -6.20
CA LEU A 79 -2.81 -3.86 -7.34
C LEU A 79 -3.23 -4.52 -8.66
N PRO A 80 -3.29 -3.78 -9.79
CA PRO A 80 -3.65 -4.35 -11.08
C PRO A 80 -2.77 -5.53 -11.53
N ARG A 81 -1.52 -5.61 -11.05
CA ARG A 81 -0.64 -6.78 -11.30
C ARG A 81 -1.16 -8.09 -10.70
N ASN A 82 -1.98 -8.01 -9.64
CA ASN A 82 -2.57 -9.14 -8.94
C ASN A 82 -3.95 -9.49 -9.51
N VAL A 83 -4.30 -8.92 -10.67
CA VAL A 83 -5.50 -9.27 -11.43
C VAL A 83 -5.08 -10.01 -12.70
N HIS A 84 -5.52 -11.25 -12.81
CA HIS A 84 -5.32 -12.08 -13.99
C HIS A 84 -6.56 -12.02 -14.89
N ILE A 85 -6.38 -11.64 -16.17
CA ILE A 85 -7.47 -11.60 -17.15
C ILE A 85 -7.56 -12.96 -17.83
N GLY A 86 -8.54 -13.76 -17.42
CA GLY A 86 -8.79 -15.07 -18.00
C GLY A 86 -9.91 -15.05 -19.06
N PRO A 87 -10.13 -16.18 -19.76
CA PRO A 87 -11.20 -16.30 -20.75
C PRO A 87 -12.61 -16.17 -20.18
N LYS A 88 -12.77 -16.27 -18.85
CA LYS A 88 -14.04 -16.12 -18.12
C LYS A 88 -14.16 -14.77 -17.41
N GLY A 89 -13.22 -13.85 -17.64
CA GLY A 89 -13.17 -12.55 -16.96
C GLY A 89 -11.99 -12.41 -15.99
N PRO A 90 -11.88 -11.26 -15.32
CA PRO A 90 -10.82 -10.98 -14.37
C PRO A 90 -10.96 -11.85 -13.11
N VAL A 91 -9.84 -12.28 -12.55
CA VAL A 91 -9.76 -12.96 -11.25
C VAL A 91 -8.64 -12.35 -10.42
N LEU A 92 -8.85 -12.28 -9.11
CA LEU A 92 -7.87 -11.82 -8.15
C LEU A 92 -6.95 -12.98 -7.75
N VAL A 93 -5.64 -12.74 -7.73
CA VAL A 93 -4.60 -13.72 -7.36
C VAL A 93 -3.71 -13.15 -6.27
N ASP A 94 -2.78 -13.95 -5.74
CA ASP A 94 -1.82 -13.54 -4.70
C ASP A 94 -2.46 -13.21 -3.34
N LEU A 95 -3.16 -14.20 -2.79
CA LEU A 95 -3.96 -14.09 -1.57
C LEU A 95 -3.15 -14.23 -0.26
N GLU A 96 -1.82 -14.17 -0.30
CA GLU A 96 -0.99 -14.37 0.91
C GLU A 96 -1.17 -13.26 1.95
N THR A 97 -1.65 -12.08 1.54
CA THR A 97 -1.94 -10.94 2.42
C THR A 97 -3.43 -10.76 2.74
N PHE A 98 -4.27 -11.73 2.32
CA PHE A 98 -5.71 -11.66 2.53
C PHE A 98 -6.03 -11.66 4.03
N SER A 99 -6.80 -10.68 4.47
CA SER A 99 -7.00 -10.36 5.88
C SER A 99 -8.42 -9.86 6.16
N ALA A 100 -8.78 -9.71 7.43
CA ALA A 100 -10.01 -9.03 7.84
C ALA A 100 -9.66 -7.74 8.58
N ASP A 101 -9.88 -6.60 7.93
CA ASP A 101 -9.47 -5.29 8.45
C ASP A 101 -10.22 -4.13 7.75
N LEU A 102 -9.71 -2.91 7.85
CA LEU A 102 -10.17 -1.73 7.12
C LEU A 102 -10.08 -1.96 5.60
N ARG A 103 -11.24 -1.98 4.94
CA ARG A 103 -11.37 -2.12 3.46
C ARG A 103 -10.68 -1.00 2.70
N GLU A 104 -10.52 0.14 3.35
CA GLU A 104 -9.77 1.29 2.88
C GLU A 104 -8.30 0.96 2.56
N HIS A 105 -7.72 -0.08 3.20
CA HIS A 105 -6.36 -0.53 2.88
C HIS A 105 -6.16 -0.89 1.42
N ASP A 106 -7.15 -1.49 0.77
CA ASP A 106 -7.08 -1.91 -0.63
C ASP A 106 -7.28 -0.73 -1.59
N LEU A 107 -8.05 0.29 -1.19
CA LEU A 107 -8.33 1.45 -2.03
C LEU A 107 -7.16 2.46 -2.03
N VAL A 108 -6.53 2.65 -0.87
CA VAL A 108 -5.40 3.58 -0.70
C VAL A 108 -4.22 3.23 -1.60
N VAL A 109 -4.12 1.97 -2.03
CA VAL A 109 -3.08 1.52 -2.97
C VAL A 109 -3.16 2.27 -4.30
N MET A 110 -4.37 2.51 -4.79
CA MET A 110 -4.58 3.23 -6.05
C MET A 110 -4.34 4.72 -5.88
N ALA A 111 -4.68 5.29 -4.72
CA ALA A 111 -4.35 6.69 -4.40
C ALA A 111 -2.83 6.88 -4.37
N LEU A 112 -2.11 5.98 -3.70
CA LEU A 112 -0.65 5.97 -3.70
C LEU A 112 -0.07 5.78 -5.13
N SER A 113 -0.70 4.95 -5.95
CA SER A 113 -0.27 4.73 -7.35
C SER A 113 -0.41 6.01 -8.19
N ARG A 114 -1.49 6.77 -7.98
CA ARG A 114 -1.71 8.10 -8.57
C ARG A 114 -0.66 9.10 -8.12
N ASP A 115 -0.38 9.16 -6.82
CA ASP A 115 0.47 10.20 -6.25
C ASP A 115 1.96 9.92 -6.49
N ARG A 116 2.42 8.69 -6.24
CA ARG A 116 3.84 8.33 -6.30
C ARG A 116 4.26 7.66 -7.59
N TYR A 117 3.40 6.87 -8.22
CA TYR A 117 3.83 5.95 -9.30
C TYR A 117 3.32 6.32 -10.69
N GLY A 118 2.80 7.53 -10.88
CA GLY A 118 2.44 8.03 -12.20
C GLY A 118 1.22 7.38 -12.82
N LEU A 119 0.33 6.78 -12.02
CA LEU A 119 -0.96 6.32 -12.53
C LEU A 119 -1.72 7.53 -13.12
N PRO A 120 -2.18 7.46 -14.39
CA PRO A 120 -2.92 8.55 -15.01
C PRO A 120 -4.21 8.88 -14.25
N ALA A 121 -4.60 10.16 -14.28
CA ALA A 121 -5.78 10.64 -13.55
C ALA A 121 -7.04 9.91 -14.02
N GLU A 122 -7.22 9.77 -15.33
CA GLU A 122 -8.36 9.08 -15.94
C GLU A 122 -8.46 7.61 -15.51
N ALA A 123 -7.32 6.94 -15.31
CA ALA A 123 -7.29 5.56 -14.87
C ALA A 123 -7.64 5.42 -13.38
N TYR A 124 -7.23 6.39 -12.56
CA TYR A 124 -7.65 6.46 -11.16
C TYR A 124 -9.14 6.82 -11.04
N ASP A 125 -9.61 7.79 -11.81
CA ASP A 125 -11.00 8.23 -11.77
C ASP A 125 -11.92 7.06 -12.15
N ALA A 126 -11.58 6.30 -13.20
CA ALA A 126 -12.27 5.06 -13.56
C ALA A 126 -12.30 4.01 -12.43
N PHE A 127 -11.24 3.90 -11.63
CA PHE A 127 -11.23 3.02 -10.45
C PHE A 127 -12.25 3.49 -9.41
N THR A 128 -12.24 4.79 -9.07
CA THR A 128 -13.14 5.35 -8.04
C THR A 128 -14.60 5.34 -8.47
N GLU A 129 -14.91 5.62 -9.74
CA GLU A 129 -16.25 5.53 -10.31
C GLU A 129 -16.77 4.10 -10.26
N THR A 130 -15.94 3.13 -10.66
CA THR A 130 -16.29 1.70 -10.65
C THR A 130 -16.49 1.18 -9.24
N TYR A 131 -15.59 1.52 -8.31
CA TYR A 131 -15.71 1.13 -6.91
C TYR A 131 -16.92 1.80 -6.24
N GLY A 132 -17.24 3.03 -6.66
CA GLY A 132 -18.37 3.84 -6.18
C GLY A 132 -18.00 4.81 -5.07
N TRP A 133 -16.71 4.99 -4.78
CA TRP A 133 -16.23 5.93 -3.76
C TRP A 133 -14.74 6.23 -3.93
N ASP A 134 -14.34 7.49 -3.73
CA ASP A 134 -12.95 7.91 -3.66
C ASP A 134 -12.48 7.91 -2.19
N VAL A 135 -11.54 7.01 -1.87
CA VAL A 135 -10.97 6.88 -0.52
C VAL A 135 -10.29 8.17 -0.03
N ARG A 136 -9.84 9.05 -0.94
CA ARG A 136 -9.20 10.33 -0.57
C ARG A 136 -10.18 11.31 0.08
N GLU A 137 -11.49 11.08 -0.05
CA GLU A 137 -12.51 11.86 0.67
C GLU A 137 -12.56 11.53 2.18
N TRP A 138 -11.92 10.43 2.62
CA TRP A 138 -11.85 10.06 4.03
C TRP A 138 -10.56 10.56 4.67
N GLU A 139 -10.69 11.23 5.82
CA GLU A 139 -9.57 11.82 6.57
C GLU A 139 -8.46 10.79 6.90
N GLY A 140 -8.86 9.52 7.12
CA GLY A 140 -7.93 8.42 7.39
C GLY A 140 -7.08 7.96 6.20
N CYS A 141 -7.37 8.41 4.98
CA CYS A 141 -6.61 8.05 3.78
C CYS A 141 -5.14 8.44 3.91
N SER A 142 -4.86 9.63 4.45
CA SER A 142 -3.51 10.14 4.65
C SER A 142 -2.68 9.23 5.58
N VAL A 143 -3.31 8.69 6.63
CA VAL A 143 -2.68 7.78 7.60
C VAL A 143 -2.32 6.46 6.95
N LEU A 144 -3.25 5.81 6.26
CA LEU A 144 -2.99 4.54 5.59
C LEU A 144 -2.00 4.70 4.42
N ARG A 145 -2.05 5.83 3.70
CA ARG A 145 -1.09 6.15 2.63
C ARG A 145 0.31 6.31 3.21
N GLY A 146 0.46 7.08 4.29
CA GLY A 146 1.73 7.27 4.97
C GLY A 146 2.32 5.98 5.56
N ALA A 147 1.45 5.08 6.06
CA ALA A 147 1.85 3.74 6.47
C ALA A 147 2.38 2.91 5.29
N ARG A 148 1.68 2.92 4.14
CA ARG A 148 2.11 2.22 2.92
C ARG A 148 3.41 2.79 2.34
N GLU A 149 3.56 4.11 2.33
CA GLU A 149 4.80 4.79 1.94
C GLU A 149 5.98 4.34 2.80
N THR A 150 5.78 4.28 4.12
CA THR A 150 6.80 3.85 5.08
C THR A 150 7.19 2.39 4.85
N ALA A 151 6.20 1.48 4.72
CA ALA A 151 6.45 0.08 4.40
C ALA A 151 7.17 -0.09 3.06
N SER A 152 6.79 0.69 2.05
CA SER A 152 7.39 0.63 0.71
C SER A 152 8.85 1.07 0.74
N CYS A 153 9.20 2.16 1.43
CA CYS A 153 10.60 2.59 1.59
C CYS A 153 11.45 1.53 2.27
N ALA A 154 10.97 0.98 3.40
CA ALA A 154 11.68 -0.08 4.11
C ALA A 154 11.82 -1.33 3.24
N TRP A 155 10.81 -1.70 2.45
CA TRP A 155 10.91 -2.85 1.54
C TRP A 155 11.99 -2.63 0.47
N VAL A 156 12.12 -1.43 -0.11
CA VAL A 156 13.19 -1.13 -1.09
C VAL A 156 14.57 -1.30 -0.47
N SER A 157 14.75 -0.91 0.80
CA SER A 157 16.07 -0.91 1.45
C SER A 157 16.72 -2.30 1.48
N GLN A 158 15.93 -3.38 1.60
CA GLN A 158 16.47 -4.74 1.67
C GLN A 158 17.26 -5.14 0.41
N HIS A 159 17.02 -4.47 -0.72
CA HIS A 159 17.71 -4.72 -1.99
C HIS A 159 18.95 -3.83 -2.18
N ALA A 160 19.15 -2.81 -1.33
CA ALA A 160 20.28 -1.89 -1.42
C ALA A 160 21.67 -2.56 -1.38
N PRO A 161 21.92 -3.64 -0.59
CA PRO A 161 23.23 -4.27 -0.54
C PRO A 161 23.71 -4.85 -1.88
N SER A 162 22.78 -5.25 -2.76
CA SER A 162 23.09 -5.91 -4.03
C SER A 162 22.61 -5.15 -5.27
N ASN A 163 21.85 -4.06 -5.10
CA ASN A 163 21.32 -3.27 -6.21
C ASN A 163 21.50 -1.75 -5.97
N PRO A 164 22.47 -1.10 -6.65
CA PRO A 164 22.68 0.34 -6.56
C PRO A 164 21.47 1.19 -6.96
N LYS A 165 20.62 0.71 -7.89
CA LYS A 165 19.37 1.41 -8.25
C LYS A 165 18.38 1.39 -7.11
N ALA A 166 18.29 0.28 -6.36
CA ALA A 166 17.46 0.18 -5.17
C ALA A 166 17.92 1.18 -4.10
N LEU A 167 19.23 1.32 -3.89
CA LEU A 167 19.77 2.30 -2.93
C LEU A 167 19.47 3.74 -3.36
N ALA A 168 19.63 4.06 -4.65
CA ALA A 168 19.30 5.39 -5.17
C ALA A 168 17.81 5.71 -4.99
N GLU A 169 16.95 4.74 -5.27
CA GLU A 169 15.51 4.89 -5.08
C GLU A 169 15.13 5.00 -3.60
N PHE A 170 15.69 4.16 -2.72
CA PHE A 170 15.50 4.27 -1.27
C PHE A 170 15.79 5.70 -0.77
N ARG A 171 16.94 6.26 -1.14
CA ARG A 171 17.34 7.62 -0.77
C ARG A 171 16.37 8.68 -1.29
N ARG A 172 15.94 8.56 -2.55
CA ARG A 172 14.91 9.45 -3.13
C ARG A 172 13.63 9.42 -2.31
N ARG A 173 13.13 8.22 -1.98
CA ARG A 173 11.88 8.08 -1.24
C ARG A 173 12.00 8.68 0.16
N VAL A 174 13.05 8.34 0.89
CA VAL A 174 13.27 8.86 2.25
C VAL A 174 13.40 10.38 2.26
N ALA A 175 14.18 10.96 1.32
CA ALA A 175 14.29 12.42 1.18
C ALA A 175 12.91 13.06 0.94
N SER A 176 12.13 12.55 -0.02
CA SER A 176 10.78 13.08 -0.29
C SER A 176 9.84 13.00 0.90
N LEU A 177 9.97 11.96 1.74
CA LEU A 177 9.17 11.83 2.96
C LEU A 177 9.60 12.82 4.05
N ARG A 178 10.91 13.15 4.16
CA ARG A 178 11.40 14.14 5.13
C ARG A 178 11.01 15.55 4.75
N ASP A 179 11.05 15.86 3.46
CA ASP A 179 10.69 17.16 2.92
C ASP A 179 9.18 17.38 2.87
N GLY A 180 8.39 16.31 3.08
CA GLY A 180 6.93 16.35 2.90
C GLY A 180 6.51 16.57 1.44
N ASP A 181 7.41 16.31 0.49
CA ASP A 181 7.15 16.52 -0.93
C ASP A 181 6.41 15.29 -1.50
N GLU A 182 5.09 15.40 -1.58
CA GLU A 182 4.21 14.39 -2.14
C GLU A 182 4.26 14.31 -3.68
N SER A 183 4.84 15.31 -4.34
CA SER A 183 4.94 15.37 -5.81
C SER A 183 6.07 14.51 -6.38
N VAL A 184 7.04 14.14 -5.55
CA VAL A 184 8.16 13.29 -5.97
C VAL A 184 7.67 11.92 -6.40
N ARG A 185 7.92 11.60 -7.68
CA ARG A 185 7.66 10.28 -8.26
C ARG A 185 8.65 9.24 -7.76
N TRP A 186 8.13 8.05 -7.50
CA TRP A 186 8.88 6.86 -7.10
C TRP A 186 8.89 5.85 -8.25
N TYR A 187 9.96 5.08 -8.35
CA TYR A 187 10.22 4.21 -9.49
C TYR A 187 10.53 2.77 -9.06
N PRO A 188 10.29 1.78 -9.94
CA PRO A 188 10.93 0.47 -9.87
C PRO A 188 12.46 0.58 -10.05
N PHE A 189 13.23 -0.42 -9.62
CA PHE A 189 14.69 -0.42 -9.60
C PHE A 189 15.31 -1.75 -10.04
#